data_AF-A0A960LAW1-F1
#
_entry.id   AF-A0A960LAW1-F1
#
_cell.length_a   1.000
_cell.length_b   1.000
_cell.length_c   1.000
_cell.angle_alpha   90.00
_cell.angle_beta   90.00
_cell.angle_gamma   90.00
#
_symmetry.space_group_name_H-M   'P 1'
#
loop_
_entity.id
_entity.type
_entity.pdbx_description
1 polymer ?
#
loop_
_entity_poly.entity_id
_entity_poly.type
_entity_poly.pdbx_seq_one_letter_code
_entity_poly.pdbx_strand_id
1 'polypeptide(L)'
;FALGSLNLSNSDVQGRVAAAGDVQLANYSVGLLEAGSSGDALVAGGSLTYGNGQVYGGDVAWGTSAQLSGVTIIEGVSYQGSPIDFVTEASYLGALAAELATLDDNGTVTIPPWNAITLDGSDPELNVFTVPAGNLSQATSFTIHAPAGASVLVRVPGTAVTLQNFGFTLDGVDAEHLLFVLPEATSLVMQSLGMKGTVLAPSATVQFNNGQHDGALIAASVQGNGQSHRYLYAGCLPAP
;
A
#
# COMPACT_ATOMS: atom_id res chain seq x y z
N PHE A 1 4.15 3.32 3.10
CA PHE A 1 4.45 3.59 4.51
C PHE A 1 4.79 2.26 5.18
N ALA A 2 5.98 2.11 5.75
CA ALA A 2 6.40 0.89 6.44
C ALA A 2 6.62 1.15 7.94
N LEU A 3 6.07 0.31 8.80
CA LEU A 3 6.26 0.38 10.26
C LEU A 3 7.60 -0.21 10.73
N GLY A 4 8.39 -0.73 9.78
CA GLY A 4 9.73 -1.27 9.94
C GLY A 4 10.58 -0.89 8.73
N SER A 5 11.43 -1.81 8.26
CA SER A 5 12.37 -1.51 7.17
C SER A 5 11.74 -1.61 5.77
N LEU A 6 12.36 -0.93 4.80
CA LEU A 6 11.94 -0.91 3.41
C LEU A 6 13.13 -1.12 2.47
N ASN A 7 13.03 -2.05 1.52
CA ASN A 7 14.07 -2.38 0.55
C ASN A 7 13.51 -2.48 -0.88
N LEU A 8 13.62 -1.42 -1.67
CA LEU A 8 13.06 -1.36 -3.03
C LEU A 8 14.13 -1.09 -4.08
N SER A 9 13.98 -1.67 -5.26
CA SER A 9 14.94 -1.47 -6.34
C SER A 9 14.35 -1.54 -7.75
N ASN A 10 15.05 -0.93 -8.70
CA ASN A 10 14.82 -1.04 -10.15
C ASN A 10 13.41 -0.63 -10.61
N SER A 11 12.82 0.40 -9.97
CA SER A 11 11.46 0.86 -10.25
C SER A 11 11.25 2.29 -9.72
N ASP A 12 10.02 2.69 -9.47
CA ASP A 12 9.68 4.00 -8.90
C ASP A 12 8.40 3.95 -8.07
N VAL A 13 8.23 5.02 -7.30
CA VAL A 13 6.97 5.37 -6.64
C VAL A 13 6.63 6.82 -6.97
N GLN A 14 5.39 7.02 -7.41
CA GLN A 14 4.91 8.35 -7.79
C GLN A 14 4.61 9.24 -6.58
N GLY A 15 4.30 8.64 -5.43
CA GLY A 15 4.07 9.34 -4.17
C GLY A 15 5.27 9.30 -3.22
N ARG A 16 5.00 9.59 -1.95
CA ARG A 16 5.99 9.65 -0.86
C ARG A 16 6.30 8.28 -0.27
N VAL A 17 7.49 8.15 0.30
CA VAL A 17 7.95 6.96 1.02
C VAL A 17 8.33 7.32 2.44
N ALA A 18 7.87 6.53 3.39
CA ALA A 18 8.29 6.61 4.78
C ALA A 18 8.42 5.20 5.35
N ALA A 19 9.48 4.96 6.12
CA ALA A 19 9.72 3.72 6.83
C ALA A 19 10.26 4.02 8.24
N ALA A 20 9.75 3.33 9.27
CA ALA A 20 10.23 3.51 10.65
C ALA A 20 11.65 2.97 10.86
N GLY A 21 12.02 1.94 10.10
CA GLY A 21 13.33 1.30 10.14
C GLY A 21 14.30 1.85 9.11
N ASP A 22 15.22 0.98 8.70
CA ASP A 22 16.19 1.30 7.65
C ASP A 22 15.52 1.32 6.27
N VAL A 23 15.97 2.24 5.42
CA VAL A 23 15.56 2.33 4.02
C VAL A 23 16.74 2.00 3.12
N GLN A 24 16.55 1.03 2.23
CA GLN A 24 17.48 0.70 1.16
C GLN A 24 16.79 0.89 -0.20
N LEU A 25 17.35 1.77 -1.03
CA LEU A 25 16.87 2.04 -2.38
C LEU A 25 18.01 1.88 -3.40
N ALA A 26 17.73 1.24 -4.54
CA ALA A 26 18.71 1.06 -5.61
C ALA A 26 18.08 1.18 -7.00
N ASN A 27 18.56 2.09 -7.87
CA ASN A 27 17.96 2.34 -9.19
C ASN A 27 16.45 2.64 -9.05
N TYR A 28 16.10 3.50 -8.09
CA TYR A 28 14.72 3.73 -7.67
C TYR A 28 14.40 5.22 -7.63
N SER A 29 13.22 5.67 -8.05
CA SER A 29 12.80 7.08 -7.94
C SER A 29 11.61 7.25 -7.00
N VAL A 30 11.54 8.37 -6.29
CA VAL A 30 10.50 8.67 -5.28
C VAL A 30 9.86 10.02 -5.56
N GLY A 31 8.54 10.10 -5.44
CA GLY A 31 7.80 11.35 -5.47
C GLY A 31 7.54 11.94 -6.86
N LEU A 32 7.55 11.14 -7.94
CA LEU A 32 7.41 11.66 -9.32
C LEU A 32 6.22 12.62 -9.52
N LEU A 33 5.14 12.46 -8.74
CA LEU A 33 3.93 13.30 -8.79
C LEU A 33 3.78 14.22 -7.56
N GLU A 34 4.88 14.48 -6.86
CA GLU A 34 4.96 15.42 -5.71
C GLU A 34 5.60 16.76 -6.10
N ALA A 35 5.89 17.02 -7.38
CA ALA A 35 6.49 18.28 -7.84
C ALA A 35 5.69 19.51 -7.36
N GLY A 36 6.38 20.53 -6.84
CA GLY A 36 5.78 21.73 -6.26
C GLY A 36 5.08 21.52 -4.90
N SER A 37 5.15 20.32 -4.31
CA SER A 37 4.68 20.08 -2.95
C SER A 37 5.77 20.36 -1.90
N SER A 38 5.38 20.47 -0.63
CA SER A 38 6.28 20.72 0.51
C SER A 38 6.36 19.51 1.45
N GLY A 39 7.38 19.46 2.30
CA GLY A 39 7.57 18.41 3.30
C GLY A 39 8.39 17.23 2.78
N ASP A 40 8.49 16.16 3.57
CA ASP A 40 9.38 15.03 3.27
C ASP A 40 8.80 14.10 2.20
N ALA A 41 9.53 13.89 1.11
CA ALA A 41 9.18 12.91 0.08
C ALA A 41 9.72 11.51 0.43
N LEU A 42 10.82 11.45 1.18
CA LEU A 42 11.46 10.22 1.62
C LEU A 42 11.90 10.33 3.09
N VAL A 43 11.39 9.45 3.95
CA VAL A 43 11.74 9.38 5.38
C VAL A 43 12.24 7.99 5.75
N ALA A 44 13.44 7.91 6.32
CA ALA A 44 13.96 6.72 6.99
C ALA A 44 14.09 6.98 8.50
N GLY A 45 13.30 6.31 9.34
CA GLY A 45 13.42 6.42 10.80
C GLY A 45 14.75 5.87 11.32
N GLY A 46 15.36 4.93 10.60
CA GLY A 46 16.71 4.42 10.83
C GLY A 46 17.74 5.02 9.86
N SER A 47 18.55 4.14 9.26
CA SER A 47 19.59 4.50 8.30
C SER A 47 19.03 4.52 6.87
N LEU A 48 19.53 5.43 6.04
CA LEU A 48 19.20 5.53 4.62
C LEU A 48 20.40 5.10 3.76
N THR A 49 20.23 4.05 2.95
CA THR A 49 21.16 3.69 1.89
C THR A 49 20.47 3.85 0.55
N TYR A 50 20.96 4.76 -0.29
CA TYR A 50 20.33 5.05 -1.58
C TYR A 50 21.38 5.14 -2.69
N GLY A 51 21.36 4.15 -3.59
CA GLY A 51 22.18 4.12 -4.79
C GLY A 51 21.36 4.39 -6.04
N ASN A 52 21.79 5.34 -6.88
CA ASN A 52 21.23 5.64 -8.19
C ASN A 52 19.71 5.94 -8.17
N GLY A 53 19.32 7.20 -8.17
CA GLY A 53 17.91 7.54 -8.14
C GLY A 53 17.61 9.03 -8.05
N GLN A 54 16.34 9.34 -8.01
CA GLN A 54 15.85 10.72 -7.91
C GLN A 54 14.73 10.80 -6.88
N VAL A 55 14.77 11.85 -6.05
CA VAL A 55 13.66 12.23 -5.18
C VAL A 55 13.09 13.54 -5.72
N TYR A 56 11.78 13.58 -5.93
CA TYR A 56 11.07 14.72 -6.48
C TYR A 56 10.14 15.33 -5.43
N GLY A 57 10.07 16.66 -5.41
CA GLY A 57 8.97 17.37 -4.74
C GLY A 57 8.97 17.27 -3.22
N GLY A 58 10.15 17.20 -2.61
CA GLY A 58 10.23 17.19 -1.15
C GLY A 58 11.59 16.79 -0.59
N ASP A 59 11.68 16.89 0.72
CA ASP A 59 12.91 16.66 1.47
C ASP A 59 13.19 15.15 1.68
N VAL A 60 14.45 14.84 1.99
CA VAL A 60 14.93 13.51 2.35
C VAL A 60 15.41 13.52 3.80
N ALA A 61 14.72 12.81 4.67
CA ALA A 61 15.02 12.72 6.10
C ALA A 61 15.55 11.33 6.49
N TRP A 62 16.53 11.28 7.39
CA TRP A 62 17.00 10.03 8.02
C TRP A 62 17.24 10.18 9.53
N GLY A 63 17.09 9.09 10.29
CA GLY A 63 17.28 9.11 11.74
C GLY A 63 18.74 8.95 12.19
N THR A 64 19.44 7.91 11.72
CA THR A 64 20.77 7.54 12.25
C THR A 64 21.93 7.89 11.32
N SER A 65 21.92 7.40 10.08
CA SER A 65 22.99 7.65 9.10
C SER A 65 22.46 7.62 7.67
N ALA A 66 23.15 8.30 6.75
CA ALA A 66 22.81 8.27 5.33
C ALA A 66 24.03 7.99 4.45
N GLN A 67 23.81 7.19 3.41
CA GLN A 67 24.75 6.89 2.33
C GLN A 67 24.00 7.11 1.01
N LEU A 68 24.28 8.24 0.35
CA LEU A 68 23.66 8.63 -0.92
C LEU A 68 24.72 8.60 -2.02
N SER A 69 24.54 7.77 -3.04
CA SER A 69 25.47 7.65 -4.17
C SER A 69 24.69 7.69 -5.49
N GLY A 70 24.96 8.67 -6.34
CA GLY A 70 24.21 8.84 -7.60
C GLY A 70 22.74 9.22 -7.39
N VAL A 71 22.44 9.96 -6.31
CA VAL A 71 21.09 10.41 -5.98
C VAL A 71 20.95 11.90 -6.24
N THR A 72 19.87 12.30 -6.91
CA THR A 72 19.50 13.71 -7.11
C THR A 72 18.23 14.02 -6.32
N ILE A 73 18.24 15.10 -5.54
CA ILE A 73 17.05 15.60 -4.84
C ILE A 73 16.59 16.85 -5.58
N ILE A 74 15.35 16.82 -6.06
CA ILE A 74 14.73 17.85 -6.90
C ILE A 74 13.67 18.55 -6.05
N GLU A 75 13.79 19.87 -5.91
CA GLU A 75 12.86 20.70 -5.11
C GLU A 75 12.81 20.32 -3.62
N GLY A 76 13.97 19.94 -3.05
CA GLY A 76 14.08 19.62 -1.63
C GLY A 76 15.53 19.61 -1.15
N VAL A 77 15.71 19.40 0.15
CA VAL A 77 17.01 19.22 0.80
C VAL A 77 17.08 17.87 1.49
N SER A 78 18.27 17.51 1.98
CA SER A 78 18.46 16.33 2.80
C SER A 78 18.89 16.73 4.21
N TYR A 79 18.35 16.07 5.23
CA TYR A 79 18.67 16.36 6.62
C TYR A 79 18.52 15.14 7.53
N GLN A 80 19.23 15.17 8.65
CA GLN A 80 19.07 14.18 9.70
C GLN A 80 17.96 14.64 10.66
N GLY A 81 16.92 13.81 10.85
CA GLY A 81 15.78 14.12 11.69
C GLY A 81 14.76 12.98 11.76
N SER A 82 13.77 13.15 12.63
CA SER A 82 12.67 12.19 12.83
C SER A 82 11.33 12.89 12.70
N PRO A 83 10.89 13.24 11.47
CA PRO A 83 9.69 14.05 11.24
C PRO A 83 8.37 13.29 11.50
N ILE A 84 8.42 11.95 11.60
CA ILE A 84 7.24 11.09 11.78
C ILE A 84 7.37 10.36 13.12
N ASP A 85 6.31 10.39 13.94
CA ASP A 85 6.16 9.54 15.12
C ASP A 85 5.60 8.17 14.72
N PHE A 86 6.48 7.28 14.27
CA PHE A 86 6.09 5.94 13.82
C PHE A 86 5.47 5.07 14.91
N VAL A 87 5.70 5.37 16.21
CA VAL A 87 5.08 4.62 17.30
C VAL A 87 3.60 4.97 17.40
N THR A 88 3.29 6.26 17.35
CA THR A 88 1.90 6.73 17.32
C THR A 88 1.18 6.25 16.06
N GLU A 89 1.81 6.35 14.89
CA GLU A 89 1.24 5.86 13.63
C GLU A 89 1.01 4.34 13.63
N ALA A 90 1.96 3.55 14.16
CA ALA A 90 1.77 2.10 14.28
C ALA A 90 0.56 1.74 15.15
N SER A 91 0.40 2.44 16.29
CA SER A 91 -0.74 2.23 17.19
C SER A 91 -2.06 2.59 16.50
N TYR A 92 -2.10 3.72 15.79
CA TYR A 92 -3.29 4.17 15.07
C TYR A 92 -3.66 3.20 13.94
N LEU A 93 -2.71 2.86 13.07
CA LEU A 93 -2.94 2.00 11.90
C LEU A 93 -3.30 0.56 12.30
N GLY A 94 -2.73 0.07 13.41
CA GLY A 94 -3.11 -1.21 14.01
C GLY A 94 -4.54 -1.20 14.58
N ALA A 95 -4.91 -0.15 15.30
CA ALA A 95 -6.28 0.00 15.83
C ALA A 95 -7.31 0.13 14.71
N LEU A 96 -7.03 0.95 13.69
CA LEU A 96 -7.88 1.10 12.51
C LEU A 96 -8.07 -0.22 11.78
N ALA A 97 -6.99 -0.99 11.54
CA ALA A 97 -7.09 -2.29 10.90
C ALA A 97 -7.96 -3.27 11.71
N ALA A 98 -7.83 -3.27 13.04
CA ALA A 98 -8.62 -4.11 13.92
C ALA A 98 -10.10 -3.72 13.93
N GLU A 99 -10.42 -2.42 13.94
CA GLU A 99 -11.79 -1.92 13.90
C GLU A 99 -12.48 -2.26 12.58
N LEU A 100 -11.84 -1.92 11.45
CA LEU A 100 -12.37 -2.22 10.11
C LEU A 100 -12.59 -3.72 9.90
N ALA A 101 -11.79 -4.56 10.56
CA ALA A 101 -11.97 -6.01 10.53
C ALA A 101 -13.28 -6.49 11.18
N THR A 102 -13.92 -5.67 12.03
CA THR A 102 -15.16 -6.02 12.74
C THR A 102 -16.45 -5.65 11.99
N LEU A 103 -16.35 -4.86 10.91
CA LEU A 103 -17.54 -4.44 10.16
C LEU A 103 -18.25 -5.64 9.53
N ASP A 104 -19.59 -5.65 9.56
CA ASP A 104 -20.37 -6.71 8.93
C ASP A 104 -20.34 -6.59 7.41
N ASP A 105 -20.33 -7.74 6.73
CA ASP A 105 -20.48 -7.76 5.26
C ASP A 105 -21.88 -7.28 4.88
N ASN A 106 -21.98 -6.40 3.88
CA ASN A 106 -23.26 -5.95 3.32
C ASN A 106 -23.34 -6.13 1.79
N GLY A 107 -22.29 -6.67 1.17
CA GLY A 107 -22.26 -7.07 -0.24
C GLY A 107 -22.26 -8.59 -0.43
N THR A 108 -22.27 -9.03 -1.69
CA THR A 108 -22.20 -10.46 -2.06
C THR A 108 -20.84 -10.82 -2.65
N VAL A 109 -20.28 -11.95 -2.22
CA VAL A 109 -19.03 -12.51 -2.76
C VAL A 109 -19.37 -13.77 -3.56
N THR A 110 -19.04 -13.80 -4.85
CA THR A 110 -19.22 -14.96 -5.73
C THR A 110 -17.87 -15.53 -6.15
N ILE A 111 -17.65 -16.83 -5.91
CA ILE A 111 -16.42 -17.54 -6.28
C ILE A 111 -16.78 -18.87 -6.95
N PRO A 112 -16.75 -18.96 -8.30
CA PRO A 112 -17.01 -20.19 -9.03
C PRO A 112 -15.80 -21.14 -8.96
N PRO A 113 -15.93 -22.42 -9.41
CA PRO A 113 -14.85 -23.41 -9.31
C PRO A 113 -13.51 -23.05 -9.96
N TRP A 114 -13.48 -22.11 -10.91
CA TRP A 114 -12.26 -21.60 -11.54
C TRP A 114 -11.70 -20.32 -10.86
N ASN A 115 -12.22 -19.95 -9.69
CA ASN A 115 -11.77 -18.83 -8.85
C ASN A 115 -11.75 -17.45 -9.55
N ALA A 116 -12.75 -17.17 -10.40
CA ALA A 116 -13.02 -15.78 -10.82
C ALA A 116 -13.83 -15.08 -9.73
N ILE A 117 -13.16 -14.30 -8.87
CA ILE A 117 -13.81 -13.67 -7.71
C ILE A 117 -14.61 -12.45 -8.19
N THR A 118 -15.87 -12.35 -7.80
CA THR A 118 -16.72 -11.19 -8.04
C THR A 118 -17.31 -10.67 -6.73
N LEU A 119 -17.17 -9.37 -6.50
CA LEU A 119 -17.77 -8.63 -5.38
C LEU A 119 -18.90 -7.75 -5.90
N ASP A 120 -20.11 -7.95 -5.40
CA ASP A 120 -21.31 -7.20 -5.81
C ASP A 120 -21.84 -6.37 -4.64
N GLY A 121 -21.62 -5.06 -4.72
CA GLY A 121 -22.08 -4.06 -3.76
C GLY A 121 -23.21 -3.19 -4.34
N SER A 122 -24.09 -2.72 -3.47
CA SER A 122 -25.21 -1.84 -3.86
C SER A 122 -25.44 -0.68 -2.89
N ASP A 123 -24.70 -0.63 -1.78
CA ASP A 123 -24.77 0.46 -0.82
C ASP A 123 -24.08 1.70 -1.42
N PRO A 124 -24.74 2.88 -1.46
CA PRO A 124 -24.17 4.07 -2.05
C PRO A 124 -23.05 4.71 -1.22
N GLU A 125 -22.86 4.30 0.03
CA GLU A 125 -21.85 4.85 0.93
C GLU A 125 -20.69 3.86 1.15
N LEU A 126 -20.98 2.65 1.61
CA LEU A 126 -19.94 1.69 2.00
C LEU A 126 -20.36 0.25 1.68
N ASN A 127 -19.53 -0.47 0.91
CA ASN A 127 -19.70 -1.88 0.61
C ASN A 127 -18.57 -2.69 1.26
N VAL A 128 -18.92 -3.61 2.15
CA VAL A 128 -18.00 -4.43 2.93
C VAL A 128 -18.10 -5.89 2.47
N PHE A 129 -16.95 -6.48 2.21
CA PHE A 129 -16.80 -7.85 1.75
C PHE A 129 -15.71 -8.58 2.54
N THR A 130 -15.88 -9.88 2.71
CA THR A 130 -14.83 -10.78 3.22
C THR A 130 -14.37 -11.74 2.14
N VAL A 131 -13.08 -11.72 1.82
CA VAL A 131 -12.46 -12.67 0.88
C VAL A 131 -11.31 -13.40 1.56
N PRO A 132 -11.43 -14.71 1.86
CA PRO A 132 -10.36 -15.46 2.51
C PRO A 132 -9.08 -15.51 1.69
N ALA A 133 -7.92 -15.46 2.36
CA ALA A 133 -6.60 -15.53 1.74
C ALA A 133 -6.41 -16.74 0.80
N GLY A 134 -7.01 -17.89 1.12
CA GLY A 134 -6.95 -19.09 0.30
C GLY A 134 -7.54 -18.90 -1.10
N ASN A 135 -8.66 -18.18 -1.22
CA ASN A 135 -9.28 -17.89 -2.50
C ASN A 135 -8.45 -16.92 -3.33
N LEU A 136 -7.88 -15.88 -2.70
CA LEU A 136 -7.02 -14.90 -3.36
C LEU A 136 -5.77 -15.55 -3.98
N SER A 137 -5.19 -16.55 -3.31
CA SER A 137 -4.00 -17.26 -3.79
C SER A 137 -4.24 -18.07 -5.08
N GLN A 138 -5.50 -18.38 -5.37
CA GLN A 138 -5.94 -19.17 -6.53
C GLN A 138 -6.77 -18.33 -7.51
N ALA A 139 -6.90 -17.03 -7.29
CA ALA A 139 -7.76 -16.17 -8.10
C ALA A 139 -7.27 -16.12 -9.55
N THR A 140 -8.21 -16.15 -10.49
CA THR A 140 -7.94 -15.98 -11.93
C THR A 140 -8.35 -14.58 -12.42
N SER A 141 -9.30 -13.95 -11.73
CA SER A 141 -9.71 -12.56 -11.91
C SER A 141 -10.31 -12.03 -10.61
N PHE A 142 -10.37 -10.71 -10.48
CA PHE A 142 -11.01 -10.03 -9.35
C PHE A 142 -11.88 -8.87 -9.83
N THR A 143 -13.20 -9.05 -9.80
CA THR A 143 -14.17 -8.05 -10.27
C THR A 143 -14.87 -7.41 -9.07
N ILE A 144 -15.04 -6.09 -9.11
CA ILE A 144 -15.78 -5.33 -8.09
C ILE A 144 -16.82 -4.45 -8.78
N HIS A 145 -18.08 -4.60 -8.37
CA HIS A 145 -19.18 -3.70 -8.71
C HIS A 145 -19.59 -2.94 -7.44
N ALA A 146 -19.65 -1.61 -7.52
CA ALA A 146 -20.21 -0.77 -6.46
C ALA A 146 -20.72 0.56 -7.06
N PRO A 147 -21.64 1.27 -6.39
CA PRO A 147 -22.10 2.58 -6.86
C PRO A 147 -20.96 3.61 -6.94
N ALA A 148 -21.08 4.56 -7.89
CA ALA A 148 -20.12 5.64 -8.05
C ALA A 148 -19.97 6.49 -6.79
N GLY A 149 -18.72 6.67 -6.34
CA GLY A 149 -18.37 7.38 -5.11
C GLY A 149 -18.53 6.56 -3.82
N ALA A 150 -19.05 5.33 -3.90
CA ALA A 150 -19.13 4.45 -2.74
C ALA A 150 -17.74 3.92 -2.37
N SER A 151 -17.52 3.71 -1.08
CA SER A 151 -16.31 3.07 -0.58
C SER A 151 -16.44 1.55 -0.63
N VAL A 152 -15.34 0.87 -0.92
CA VAL A 152 -15.27 -0.60 -0.91
C VAL A 152 -14.21 -1.03 0.09
N LEU A 153 -14.63 -1.78 1.10
CA LEU A 153 -13.76 -2.41 2.09
C LEU A 153 -13.72 -3.93 1.83
N VAL A 154 -12.54 -4.44 1.47
CA VAL A 154 -12.28 -5.87 1.33
C VAL A 154 -11.46 -6.35 2.52
N ARG A 155 -12.09 -7.09 3.43
CA ARG A 155 -11.43 -7.73 4.55
C ARG A 155 -10.85 -9.07 4.10
N VAL A 156 -9.60 -9.32 4.46
CA VAL A 156 -8.89 -10.55 4.07
C VAL A 156 -8.39 -11.26 5.31
N PRO A 157 -9.17 -12.22 5.87
CA PRO A 157 -8.71 -13.03 6.97
C PRO A 157 -7.63 -14.02 6.52
N GLY A 158 -6.63 -14.23 7.37
CA GLY A 158 -5.51 -15.13 7.14
C GLY A 158 -4.15 -14.50 7.46
N THR A 159 -3.22 -15.34 7.93
CA THR A 159 -1.87 -14.92 8.33
C THR A 159 -0.89 -14.86 7.16
N ALA A 160 -1.13 -15.61 6.10
CA ALA A 160 -0.34 -15.62 4.88
C ALA A 160 -1.25 -15.35 3.67
N VAL A 161 -1.00 -14.25 2.97
CA VAL A 161 -1.81 -13.82 1.83
C VAL A 161 -0.95 -13.74 0.58
N THR A 162 -1.46 -14.25 -0.53
CA THR A 162 -0.80 -14.16 -1.85
C THR A 162 -1.78 -13.58 -2.84
N LEU A 163 -1.39 -12.45 -3.43
CA LEU A 163 -2.05 -11.80 -4.56
C LEU A 163 -1.15 -11.96 -5.78
N GLN A 164 -1.52 -12.83 -6.73
CA GLN A 164 -0.65 -13.08 -7.88
C GLN A 164 -1.39 -13.47 -9.15
N ASN A 165 -0.85 -13.05 -10.29
CA ASN A 165 -1.24 -13.52 -11.63
C ASN A 165 -2.73 -13.35 -11.98
N PHE A 166 -3.40 -12.33 -11.43
CA PHE A 166 -4.77 -11.97 -11.82
C PHE A 166 -4.92 -10.46 -12.05
N GLY A 167 -5.95 -10.10 -12.83
CA GLY A 167 -6.31 -8.71 -13.11
C GLY A 167 -7.54 -8.26 -12.33
N PHE A 168 -7.62 -6.96 -12.08
CA PHE A 168 -8.79 -6.31 -11.50
C PHE A 168 -9.71 -5.74 -12.60
N THR A 169 -11.01 -5.90 -12.42
CA THR A 169 -12.06 -5.20 -13.18
C THR A 169 -12.89 -4.40 -12.18
N LEU A 170 -12.93 -3.08 -12.34
CA LEU A 170 -13.74 -2.19 -11.51
C LEU A 170 -14.90 -1.64 -12.34
N ASP A 171 -16.12 -1.75 -11.82
CA ASP A 171 -17.33 -1.22 -12.44
C ASP A 171 -18.09 -0.37 -11.43
N GLY A 172 -18.36 0.88 -11.83
CA GLY A 172 -18.96 1.90 -10.97
C GLY A 172 -18.04 2.44 -9.86
N VAL A 173 -16.86 1.86 -9.60
CA VAL A 173 -15.91 2.31 -8.56
C VAL A 173 -14.49 2.47 -9.13
N ASP A 174 -13.62 3.18 -8.42
CA ASP A 174 -12.21 3.40 -8.80
C ASP A 174 -11.23 3.02 -7.68
N ALA A 175 -9.94 2.94 -8.01
CA ALA A 175 -8.90 2.52 -7.09
C ALA A 175 -8.75 3.43 -5.85
N GLU A 176 -9.17 4.68 -5.89
CA GLU A 176 -9.09 5.62 -4.75
C GLU A 176 -10.16 5.32 -3.69
N HIS A 177 -11.21 4.57 -4.03
CA HIS A 177 -12.28 4.19 -3.10
C HIS A 177 -12.18 2.74 -2.61
N LEU A 178 -11.12 2.01 -2.99
CA LEU A 178 -10.87 0.64 -2.56
C LEU A 178 -9.89 0.60 -1.38
N LEU A 179 -10.26 -0.13 -0.33
CA LEU A 179 -9.38 -0.47 0.79
C LEU A 179 -9.39 -1.98 1.05
N PHE A 180 -8.20 -2.59 1.05
CA PHE A 180 -7.98 -3.95 1.52
C PHE A 180 -7.41 -3.91 2.93
N VAL A 181 -8.05 -4.58 3.88
CA VAL A 181 -7.58 -4.68 5.26
C VAL A 181 -7.17 -6.12 5.58
N LEU A 182 -5.92 -6.29 5.98
CA LEU A 182 -5.29 -7.57 6.30
C LEU A 182 -4.82 -7.53 7.76
N PRO A 183 -5.74 -7.61 8.74
CA PRO A 183 -5.43 -7.32 10.14
C PRO A 183 -4.52 -8.38 10.78
N GLU A 184 -4.62 -9.63 10.31
CA GLU A 184 -3.90 -10.79 10.85
C GLU A 184 -2.67 -11.19 10.02
N ALA A 185 -2.50 -10.59 8.83
CA ALA A 185 -1.45 -11.00 7.91
C ALA A 185 -0.07 -10.67 8.49
N THR A 186 0.80 -11.67 8.52
CA THR A 186 2.22 -11.53 8.84
C THR A 186 3.10 -11.64 7.59
N SER A 187 2.55 -12.21 6.50
CA SER A 187 3.18 -12.29 5.18
C SER A 187 2.16 -11.90 4.10
N LEU A 188 2.57 -11.02 3.20
CA LEU A 188 1.82 -10.67 2.00
C LEU A 188 2.76 -10.75 0.78
N VAL A 189 2.41 -11.59 -0.18
CA VAL A 189 3.07 -11.64 -1.49
C VAL A 189 2.18 -10.94 -2.50
N MET A 190 2.74 -9.95 -3.19
CA MET A 190 2.14 -9.29 -4.35
C MET A 190 3.04 -9.57 -5.55
N GLN A 191 2.57 -10.35 -6.52
CA GLN A 191 3.41 -10.78 -7.63
C GLN A 191 2.71 -10.80 -8.99
N SER A 192 3.31 -10.21 -10.02
CA SER A 192 2.78 -10.30 -11.39
C SER A 192 1.32 -9.85 -11.51
N LEU A 193 0.99 -8.73 -10.85
CA LEU A 193 -0.35 -8.14 -10.88
C LEU A 193 -0.31 -6.60 -10.91
N GLY A 194 -1.40 -6.02 -11.40
CA GLY A 194 -1.72 -4.60 -11.24
C GLY A 194 -2.70 -4.42 -10.07
N MET A 195 -2.19 -4.31 -8.84
CA MET A 195 -2.99 -4.13 -7.64
C MET A 195 -3.77 -2.81 -7.70
N LYS A 196 -5.04 -2.82 -7.30
CA LYS A 196 -5.89 -1.63 -7.18
C LYS A 196 -6.32 -1.46 -5.74
N GLY A 197 -6.38 -0.23 -5.26
CA GLY A 197 -6.83 0.09 -3.91
C GLY A 197 -5.71 0.20 -2.90
N THR A 198 -5.99 0.92 -1.82
CA THR A 198 -5.08 0.99 -0.67
C THR A 198 -5.04 -0.34 0.06
N VAL A 199 -3.86 -0.73 0.56
CA VAL A 199 -3.63 -1.96 1.32
C VAL A 199 -3.15 -1.61 2.72
N LEU A 200 -3.94 -1.97 3.72
CA LEU A 200 -3.63 -1.82 5.15
C LEU A 200 -3.32 -3.20 5.74
N ALA A 201 -2.01 -3.49 5.87
CA ALA A 201 -1.49 -4.77 6.39
C ALA A 201 -0.41 -4.51 7.45
N PRO A 202 -0.75 -3.86 8.58
CA PRO A 202 0.22 -3.26 9.50
C PRO A 202 1.22 -4.26 10.11
N SER A 203 0.87 -5.54 10.16
CA SER A 203 1.71 -6.62 10.69
C SER A 203 2.46 -7.43 9.62
N ALA A 204 2.23 -7.16 8.33
CA ALA A 204 2.72 -7.99 7.25
C ALA A 204 4.10 -7.55 6.75
N THR A 205 4.98 -8.53 6.55
CA THR A 205 6.15 -8.38 5.66
C THR A 205 5.67 -8.57 4.22
N VAL A 206 5.83 -7.54 3.39
CA VAL A 206 5.36 -7.51 2.01
C VAL A 206 6.49 -7.82 1.05
N GLN A 207 6.31 -8.82 0.20
CA GLN A 207 7.14 -9.07 -0.97
C GLN A 207 6.40 -8.60 -2.23
N PHE A 208 6.83 -7.49 -2.81
CA PHE A 208 6.21 -6.92 -4.00
C PHE A 208 7.11 -7.08 -5.22
N ASN A 209 6.80 -8.08 -6.05
CA ASN A 209 7.65 -8.50 -7.16
C ASN A 209 6.93 -8.35 -8.50
N ASN A 210 7.54 -7.66 -9.45
CA ASN A 210 7.07 -7.59 -10.84
C ASN A 210 5.58 -7.20 -10.94
N GLY A 211 5.23 -5.97 -10.56
CA GLY A 211 3.84 -5.52 -10.61
C GLY A 211 3.71 -4.01 -10.42
N GLN A 212 2.48 -3.54 -10.54
CA GLN A 212 2.12 -2.15 -10.31
C GLN A 212 1.05 -2.07 -9.22
N HIS A 213 1.07 -1.01 -8.44
CA HIS A 213 0.09 -0.78 -7.39
C HIS A 213 -0.51 0.62 -7.53
N ASP A 214 -1.79 0.69 -7.85
CA ASP A 214 -2.58 1.92 -7.85
C ASP A 214 -3.24 2.05 -6.48
N GLY A 215 -2.50 2.60 -5.52
CA GLY A 215 -2.97 2.73 -4.14
C GLY A 215 -1.84 3.09 -3.18
N ALA A 216 -2.19 3.26 -1.90
CA ALA A 216 -1.19 3.32 -0.83
C ALA A 216 -0.94 1.92 -0.23
N LEU A 217 0.32 1.64 0.14
CA LEU A 217 0.69 0.42 0.86
C LEU A 217 1.16 0.77 2.28
N ILE A 218 0.48 0.20 3.27
CA ILE A 218 0.82 0.29 4.70
C ILE A 218 1.16 -1.12 5.19
N ALA A 219 2.38 -1.32 5.67
CA ALA A 219 2.89 -2.65 6.02
C ALA A 219 3.88 -2.62 7.20
N ALA A 220 4.18 -3.79 7.78
CA ALA A 220 5.28 -3.91 8.74
C ALA A 220 6.64 -3.72 8.06
N SER A 221 6.83 -4.31 6.88
CA SER A 221 8.02 -4.06 6.05
C SER A 221 7.70 -4.32 4.59
N VAL A 222 8.50 -3.76 3.68
CA VAL A 222 8.30 -3.91 2.24
C VAL A 222 9.62 -4.22 1.56
N GLN A 223 9.63 -5.23 0.69
CA GLN A 223 10.78 -5.54 -0.15
C GLN A 223 10.38 -5.93 -1.57
N GLY A 224 11.22 -5.61 -2.55
CA GLY A 224 11.07 -6.08 -3.93
C GLY A 224 11.33 -5.00 -4.99
N ASN A 225 10.62 -5.10 -6.10
CA ASN A 225 10.80 -4.26 -7.28
C ASN A 225 9.49 -3.81 -7.93
N GLY A 226 8.36 -3.89 -7.20
CA GLY A 226 7.09 -3.35 -7.66
C GLY A 226 7.09 -1.83 -7.78
N GLN A 227 6.33 -1.33 -8.74
CA GLN A 227 6.07 0.10 -8.95
C GLN A 227 4.80 0.51 -8.21
N SER A 228 4.77 1.72 -7.65
CA SER A 228 3.57 2.28 -7.03
C SER A 228 3.15 3.59 -7.69
N HIS A 229 1.89 3.69 -8.08
CA HIS A 229 1.27 4.89 -8.62
C HIS A 229 0.47 5.63 -7.56
N ARG A 230 0.39 6.95 -7.68
CA ARG A 230 -0.22 7.80 -6.67
C ARG A 230 -1.74 7.84 -6.83
N TYR A 231 -2.42 6.87 -6.21
CA TYR A 231 -3.87 6.84 -6.02
C TYR A 231 -4.13 6.83 -4.52
N LEU A 232 -4.38 8.01 -3.94
CA LEU A 232 -4.58 8.12 -2.50
C LEU A 232 -6.02 7.76 -2.16
N TYR A 233 -6.24 7.15 -1.00
CA TYR A 233 -7.59 6.80 -0.58
C TYR A 233 -8.46 8.06 -0.43
N ALA A 234 -9.58 8.10 -1.15
CA ALA A 234 -10.53 9.20 -1.18
C ALA A 234 -11.93 8.79 -0.66
N GLY A 235 -12.10 7.52 -0.30
CA GLY A 235 -13.34 7.01 0.27
C GLY A 235 -13.62 7.48 1.70
N CYS A 236 -14.82 7.15 2.17
CA CYS A 236 -15.31 7.40 3.51
C CYS A 236 -15.33 6.08 4.29
N LEU A 237 -14.53 6.01 5.35
CA LEU A 237 -14.57 4.92 6.31
C LEU A 237 -15.31 5.38 7.57
N PRO A 238 -15.95 4.46 8.32
CA PRO A 238 -16.37 4.79 9.67
C PRO A 238 -15.14 5.25 10.47
N ALA A 239 -15.30 6.36 11.17
CA ALA A 239 -14.25 6.88 12.04
C ALA A 239 -14.24 6.11 13.38
N PRO A 240 -13.06 5.90 13.99
CA PRO A 240 -12.94 5.41 15.35
C PRO A 240 -13.62 6.32 16.39
#